data_AF-A0A2W5MJR3-F1
#
_entry.id   AF-A0A2W5MJR3-F1
#
_cell.length_a   1.000
_cell.length_b   1.000
_cell.length_c   1.000
_cell.angle_alpha   90.00
_cell.angle_beta   90.00
_cell.angle_gamma   90.00
#
_symmetry.space_group_name_H-M   'P 1'
#
loop_
_entity.id
_entity.type
_entity.pdbx_description
1 polymer ?
#
loop_
_entity_poly.entity_id
_entity_poly.type
_entity_poly.pdbx_seq_one_letter_code
_entity_poly.pdbx_strand_id
1 'polypeptide(L)'
;MVSHKFSARTQLSAFLMAGTMLAWPAAPLMAQQVAPPVVPAPSVEAQPTASTVKSITITGNQRLEAQTILSYLRLRVGQTYDRATLDQALKDLAATELFRDYQITDNDGALT
;
A
#
# COMPACT_ATOMS: atom_id res chain seq x y z
N MET A 1 8.27 33.72 -16.13
CA MET A 1 9.65 33.62 -15.61
C MET A 1 9.68 34.22 -14.22
N VAL A 2 10.27 33.48 -13.27
CA VAL A 2 10.94 33.97 -12.04
C VAL A 2 10.08 34.46 -10.86
N SER A 3 9.83 33.49 -9.97
CA SER A 3 10.18 33.48 -8.53
C SER A 3 9.98 34.76 -7.68
N HIS A 4 8.96 34.72 -6.82
CA HIS A 4 8.91 35.53 -5.60
C HIS A 4 9.86 34.93 -4.55
N LYS A 5 11.04 35.56 -4.39
CA LYS A 5 11.98 35.29 -3.30
C LYS A 5 11.61 36.18 -2.11
N PHE A 6 10.87 35.66 -1.16
CA PHE A 6 10.68 36.32 0.14
C PHE A 6 12.00 36.27 0.92
N SER A 7 12.68 37.42 1.02
CA SER A 7 13.83 37.61 1.89
C SER A 7 13.40 38.52 3.04
N ALA A 8 13.30 37.95 4.25
CA ALA A 8 13.15 38.72 5.47
C ALA A 8 14.43 38.52 6.30
N ARG A 9 15.45 39.30 5.98
CA ARG A 9 16.58 39.63 6.86
C ARG A 9 16.12 40.83 7.67
N THR A 10 16.09 40.78 9.01
CA THR A 10 15.88 41.91 9.96
C THR A 10 15.54 41.30 11.33
N GLN A 11 16.24 41.50 12.46
CA GLN A 11 17.41 42.30 12.81
C GLN A 11 18.12 41.67 14.02
N LEU A 12 19.44 41.82 14.03
CA LEU A 12 20.26 41.80 15.24
C LEU A 12 19.96 43.08 16.03
N SER A 13 19.42 42.93 17.23
CA SER A 13 19.32 44.02 18.21
C SER A 13 19.76 43.47 19.56
N ALA A 14 21.07 43.44 19.77
CA ALA A 14 21.67 43.32 21.09
C ALA A 14 21.49 44.67 21.82
N PHE A 15 20.70 44.68 22.89
CA PHE A 15 20.69 45.79 23.85
C PHE A 15 21.04 45.25 25.23
N LEU A 16 22.19 45.71 25.71
CA LEU A 16 22.83 45.40 26.97
C LEU A 16 22.37 46.43 27.99
N MET A 17 21.59 46.02 28.99
CA MET A 17 21.31 46.82 30.20
C MET A 17 21.43 45.93 31.44
N ALA A 18 22.44 46.22 32.23
CA ALA A 18 22.67 45.64 33.55
C ALA A 18 21.67 46.21 34.56
N GLY A 19 21.10 45.36 35.42
CA GLY A 19 20.20 45.81 36.48
C GLY A 19 19.72 44.68 37.40
N THR A 20 20.37 44.59 38.56
CA THR A 20 19.91 43.97 39.82
C THR A 20 19.60 42.47 39.84
N MET A 21 20.49 41.75 40.52
CA MET A 21 20.27 40.40 41.03
C MET A 21 19.07 40.39 41.99
N LEU A 22 17.98 39.77 41.57
CA LEU A 22 16.90 39.36 42.47
C LEU A 22 16.78 37.84 42.35
N ALA A 23 16.87 37.18 43.51
CA ALA A 23 16.99 35.75 43.69
C ALA A 23 16.06 34.95 42.77
N TRP A 24 16.65 34.18 41.86
CA TRP A 24 15.95 33.17 41.08
C TRP A 24 15.81 31.93 41.96
N PRO A 25 14.59 31.46 42.30
CA PRO A 25 14.47 30.15 42.92
C PRO A 25 14.99 29.15 41.89
N ALA A 26 16.06 28.44 42.22
CA ALA A 26 16.53 27.31 41.46
C ALA A 26 15.37 26.30 41.38
N ALA A 27 14.58 26.37 40.31
CA ALA A 27 13.64 25.32 39.98
C ALA A 27 14.46 24.05 39.76
N PRO A 28 14.06 22.90 40.33
CA PRO A 28 14.69 21.64 39.96
C PRO A 28 14.51 21.51 38.44
N LEU A 29 15.63 21.47 37.74
CA LEU A 29 15.69 21.04 36.35
C LEU A 29 15.12 19.62 36.33
N MET A 30 13.82 19.49 36.07
CA MET A 30 13.28 18.21 35.65
C MET A 30 14.03 17.89 34.38
N ALA A 31 14.90 16.88 34.45
CA ALA A 31 15.67 16.39 33.34
C ALA A 31 14.73 16.29 32.14
N GLN A 32 14.95 17.13 31.13
CA GLN A 32 14.18 17.07 29.90
C GLN A 32 14.54 15.72 29.28
N GLN A 33 13.68 14.72 29.51
CA GLN A 33 13.79 13.41 28.89
C GLN A 33 13.67 13.66 27.38
N VAL A 34 14.82 13.74 26.73
CA VAL A 34 14.94 13.68 25.28
C VAL A 34 14.43 12.30 24.91
N ALA A 35 13.18 12.22 24.45
CA ALA A 35 12.67 11.00 23.86
C ALA A 35 13.61 10.62 22.70
N PRO A 36 14.11 9.37 22.65
CA PRO A 36 14.94 8.95 21.53
C PRO A 36 14.16 9.16 20.22
N PRO A 37 14.85 9.51 19.12
CA PRO A 37 14.19 9.63 17.83
C PRO A 37 13.51 8.31 17.51
N VAL A 38 12.20 8.34 17.38
CA VAL A 38 11.42 7.21 16.84
C VAL A 38 11.80 7.06 15.38
N VAL A 39 12.76 6.19 15.09
CA VAL A 39 12.97 5.70 13.73
C VAL A 39 11.68 5.00 13.31
N PRO A 40 10.97 5.46 12.27
CA PRO A 40 9.80 4.75 11.79
C PRO A 40 10.24 3.33 11.41
N ALA A 41 9.62 2.34 12.04
CA ALA A 41 9.86 0.94 11.72
C ALA A 41 9.56 0.72 10.23
N PRO A 42 10.37 -0.09 9.52
CA PRO A 42 10.11 -0.41 8.13
C PRO A 42 8.70 -0.99 8.03
N SER A 43 7.89 -0.39 7.15
CA SER A 43 6.56 -0.90 6.83
C SER A 43 6.75 -2.29 6.23
N VAL A 44 6.18 -3.31 6.88
CA VAL A 44 6.19 -4.67 6.34
C VAL A 44 5.33 -4.64 5.08
N GLU A 45 5.97 -4.63 3.91
CA GLU A 45 5.27 -4.80 2.64
C GLU A 45 4.62 -6.19 2.66
N ALA A 46 3.30 -6.23 2.49
CA ALA A 46 2.53 -7.47 2.50
C ALA A 46 3.08 -8.41 1.42
N GLN A 47 3.69 -9.51 1.84
CA GLN A 47 4.18 -10.54 0.92
C GLN A 47 2.98 -11.11 0.15
N PRO A 48 3.09 -11.36 -1.16
CA PRO A 48 2.02 -11.98 -1.92
C PRO A 48 1.75 -13.37 -1.35
N THR A 49 0.62 -13.51 -0.65
CA THR A 49 0.19 -14.78 -0.08
C THR A 49 -0.26 -15.67 -1.23
N ALA A 50 0.54 -16.70 -1.54
CA ALA A 50 0.11 -17.75 -2.45
C ALA A 50 -1.01 -18.55 -1.77
N SER A 51 -2.16 -18.64 -2.44
CA SER A 51 -3.34 -19.37 -1.98
C SER A 51 -3.53 -20.62 -2.85
N THR A 52 -4.32 -21.58 -2.37
CA THR A 52 -4.65 -22.78 -3.15
C THR A 52 -6.07 -22.69 -3.68
N VAL A 53 -6.27 -23.01 -4.97
CA VAL A 53 -7.60 -23.07 -5.57
C VAL A 53 -8.37 -24.24 -4.94
N LYS A 54 -9.48 -23.95 -4.27
CA LYS A 54 -10.36 -24.93 -3.64
C LYS A 54 -11.52 -25.33 -4.55
N SER A 55 -12.05 -24.37 -5.31
CA SER A 55 -13.11 -24.60 -6.28
C SER A 55 -13.05 -23.55 -7.38
N ILE A 56 -13.62 -23.89 -8.55
CA ILE A 56 -13.80 -22.95 -9.65
C ILE A 56 -15.23 -23.11 -10.15
N THR A 57 -15.99 -22.02 -10.16
CA THR A 57 -17.36 -21.97 -10.67
C THR A 57 -17.39 -20.97 -11.82
N ILE A 58 -17.95 -21.35 -12.96
CA ILE A 58 -18.13 -20.44 -14.10
C ILE A 58 -19.58 -20.02 -14.16
N THR A 59 -19.84 -18.73 -14.31
CA THR A 59 -21.19 -18.17 -14.43
C THR A 59 -21.29 -17.22 -15.63
N GLY A 60 -22.51 -17.02 -16.15
CA GLY A 60 -22.77 -16.08 -17.24
C GLY A 60 -22.35 -16.54 -18.64
N ASN A 61 -21.86 -17.77 -18.80
CA ASN A 61 -21.53 -18.34 -20.11
C ASN A 61 -22.80 -18.72 -20.89
N GLN A 62 -22.82 -18.43 -22.21
CA GLN A 62 -24.00 -18.67 -23.06
C GLN A 62 -23.72 -19.65 -24.21
N ARG A 63 -22.76 -19.33 -25.08
CA ARG A 63 -22.41 -20.16 -26.26
C ARG A 63 -21.30 -21.17 -25.99
N LEU A 64 -20.51 -20.94 -24.96
CA LEU A 64 -19.37 -21.77 -24.59
C LEU A 64 -19.65 -22.52 -23.31
N GLU A 65 -19.26 -23.79 -23.29
CA GLU A 65 -19.31 -24.64 -22.11
C GLU A 65 -18.30 -24.18 -21.05
N ALA A 66 -18.66 -24.31 -19.78
CA ALA A 66 -17.79 -23.94 -18.66
C ALA A 66 -16.43 -24.66 -18.70
N GLN A 67 -16.41 -25.92 -19.13
CA GLN A 67 -15.19 -26.72 -19.24
C GLN A 67 -14.21 -26.15 -20.28
N THR A 68 -14.73 -25.55 -21.36
CA THR A 68 -13.90 -24.90 -22.38
C THR A 68 -13.29 -23.62 -21.84
N ILE A 69 -14.06 -22.82 -21.10
CA ILE A 69 -13.57 -21.61 -20.44
C ILE A 69 -12.45 -21.94 -19.43
N LEU A 70 -12.66 -22.97 -18.61
CA LEU A 70 -11.65 -23.49 -17.68
C LEU A 70 -10.35 -23.92 -18.38
N SER A 71 -10.43 -24.36 -19.63
CA SER A 71 -9.25 -24.75 -20.42
C SER A 71 -8.44 -23.53 -20.83
N TYR A 72 -9.10 -22.40 -21.14
CA TYR A 72 -8.43 -21.13 -21.47
C TYR A 72 -7.84 -20.42 -20.25
N LEU A 73 -8.50 -20.49 -19.08
CA LEU A 73 -7.97 -19.89 -17.85
C LEU A 73 -6.70 -20.57 -17.33
N ARG A 74 -6.45 -21.83 -17.74
CA ARG A 74 -5.31 -22.65 -17.28
C ARG A 74 -5.23 -22.78 -15.75
N LEU A 75 -6.34 -22.58 -15.06
CA LEU A 75 -6.51 -22.78 -13.62
C LEU A 75 -7.03 -24.19 -13.33
N ARG A 76 -6.59 -24.77 -12.23
CA ARG A 76 -7.00 -26.10 -11.75
C ARG A 76 -7.23 -26.08 -10.24
N VAL A 77 -8.24 -26.80 -9.79
CA VAL A 77 -8.44 -27.05 -8.34
C VAL A 77 -7.23 -27.79 -7.79
N GLY A 78 -6.76 -27.38 -6.62
CA GLY A 78 -5.56 -27.89 -5.96
C GLY A 78 -4.27 -27.20 -6.38
N GLN A 79 -4.27 -26.34 -7.41
CA GLN A 79 -3.08 -25.56 -7.76
C GLN A 79 -2.90 -24.37 -6.82
N THR A 80 -1.66 -23.99 -6.56
CA THR A 80 -1.33 -22.70 -5.96
C THR A 80 -1.49 -21.58 -6.98
N TYR A 81 -2.02 -20.45 -6.53
CA TYR A 81 -2.19 -19.24 -7.31
C TYR A 81 -1.84 -18.01 -6.47
N ASP A 82 -1.43 -16.96 -7.17
CA ASP A 82 -1.24 -15.62 -6.64
C ASP A 82 -1.99 -14.62 -7.54
N ARG A 83 -1.89 -13.33 -7.21
CA ARG A 83 -2.52 -12.28 -8.01
C ARG A 83 -2.03 -12.26 -9.46
N ALA A 84 -0.75 -12.51 -9.68
CA ALA A 84 -0.17 -12.55 -11.03
C ALA A 84 -0.76 -13.71 -11.87
N THR A 85 -1.01 -14.86 -11.24
CA THR A 85 -1.65 -16.02 -11.86
C THR A 85 -3.07 -15.71 -12.31
N LEU A 86 -3.86 -15.04 -11.46
CA LEU A 86 -5.23 -14.62 -11.81
C LEU A 86 -5.23 -13.59 -12.94
N ASP A 87 -4.34 -12.59 -12.88
CA ASP A 87 -4.19 -11.58 -13.93
C ASP A 87 -3.78 -12.21 -15.27
N GLN A 88 -2.94 -13.24 -15.24
CA GLN A 88 -2.58 -13.98 -16.45
C GLN A 88 -3.77 -14.76 -17.02
N ALA A 89 -4.57 -15.41 -16.17
CA ALA A 89 -5.77 -16.11 -16.62
C ALA A 89 -6.77 -15.16 -17.32
N LEU A 90 -6.93 -13.94 -16.81
CA LEU A 90 -7.75 -12.90 -17.46
C LEU A 90 -7.18 -12.49 -18.83
N LYS A 91 -5.85 -12.35 -18.95
CA LYS A 91 -5.19 -12.03 -20.23
C LYS A 91 -5.33 -13.17 -21.24
N ASP A 92 -5.19 -14.41 -20.80
CA ASP A 92 -5.36 -15.58 -21.67
C ASP A 92 -6.79 -15.63 -22.22
N LEU A 93 -7.79 -15.32 -21.40
CA LEU A 93 -9.17 -15.21 -21.82
C LEU A 93 -9.39 -14.06 -22.81
N ALA A 94 -8.79 -12.89 -22.54
CA ALA A 94 -8.84 -11.72 -23.41
C ALA A 94 -8.26 -12.02 -24.81
N ALA A 95 -7.14 -12.75 -24.86
CA ALA A 95 -6.46 -13.11 -26.11
C ALA A 95 -7.28 -14.06 -27.00
N THR A 96 -8.30 -14.72 -26.47
CA THR A 96 -9.23 -15.53 -27.29
C THR A 96 -10.17 -14.68 -28.12
N GLU A 97 -10.39 -13.41 -27.75
CA GLU A 97 -11.39 -12.50 -28.35
C GLU A 97 -12.84 -13.04 -28.32
N LEU A 98 -13.11 -14.10 -27.54
CA LEU A 98 -14.44 -14.72 -27.46
C LEU A 98 -15.37 -14.05 -26.45
N PHE A 99 -14.83 -13.21 -25.57
CA PHE A 99 -15.54 -12.61 -24.44
C PHE A 99 -15.40 -11.10 -24.45
N ARG A 100 -16.51 -10.39 -24.22
CA ARG A 100 -16.51 -8.93 -24.12
C ARG A 100 -16.23 -8.42 -22.71
N ASP A 101 -16.70 -9.16 -21.70
CA ASP A 101 -16.54 -8.82 -20.29
C ASP A 101 -16.19 -10.09 -19.51
N TYR A 102 -15.27 -9.97 -18.56
CA TYR A 102 -14.80 -11.08 -17.72
C TYR A 102 -14.21 -10.54 -16.42
N GLN A 103 -14.42 -11.30 -15.35
CA GLN A 103 -13.95 -10.99 -14.00
C GLN A 103 -13.65 -12.32 -13.31
N ILE A 104 -12.68 -12.30 -12.40
CA ILE A 104 -12.47 -13.37 -11.42
C ILE A 104 -12.65 -12.78 -10.03
N THR A 105 -13.47 -13.42 -9.21
CA THR A 105 -13.59 -13.11 -7.78
C THR A 105 -12.99 -14.24 -6.96
N ASP A 106 -12.20 -13.89 -5.95
CA ASP A 106 -11.61 -14.84 -5.01
C ASP A 106 -12.31 -14.75 -3.65
N ASN A 107 -12.85 -15.87 -3.20
CA ASN A 107 -13.38 -16.05 -1.85
C ASN A 107 -12.62 -17.18 -1.14
N ASP A 108 -11.42 -16.87 -0.64
CA ASP A 108 -10.55 -17.79 0.11
C ASP A 108 -10.20 -19.08 -0.67
N GLY A 109 -9.90 -18.93 -1.96
CA GLY A 109 -9.61 -20.03 -2.88
C GLY A 109 -10.83 -20.62 -3.58
N ALA A 110 -12.05 -20.19 -3.26
CA ALA A 110 -13.22 -20.43 -4.09
C ALA A 110 -13.31 -19.35 -5.17
N LEU A 111 -12.98 -19.71 -6.41
CA LEU A 111 -12.95 -18.79 -7.55
C LEU A 111 -14.30 -18.84 -8.31
N THR A 112 -14.81 -17.67 -8.66
CA THR A 112 -16.04 -17.47 -9.47
C THR A 112 -15.82 -16.47 -10.58
#